data_AF-A0A7C5WJF2-F1
#
_entry.id   AF-A0A7C5WJF2-F1
#
_cell.length_a   1.000
_cell.length_b   1.000
_cell.length_c   1.000
_cell.angle_alpha   90.00
_cell.angle_beta   90.00
_cell.angle_gamma   90.00
#
_symmetry.space_group_name_H-M   'P 1'
#
loop_
_entity.id
_entity.type
_entity.pdbx_description
1 polymer ?
#
loop_
_entity_poly.entity_id
_entity_poly.type
_entity_poly.pdbx_seq_one_letter_code
_entity_poly.pdbx_strand_id
1 'polypeptide(L)'
;LAAGPVSTADGEHWRAGAAMIQHLPGHDDEEQRRDTRDQWDTAVALFDTIADDELLDPGISPERLLYRLYHEQGVRVFDPVPVRWRCSCARDTLKEVLGRFSGEERAAMAEDGRISATCQFCARQYVFDPAEFGDA
;
A
#
# COMPACT_ATOMS: atom_id res chain seq x y z
N LEU A 1 1.66 0.97 13.07
CA LEU A 1 2.28 1.16 11.73
C LEU A 1 3.54 1.96 11.96
N ALA A 2 4.63 1.59 11.31
CA ALA A 2 5.94 2.18 11.53
C ALA A 2 6.62 2.45 10.19
N ALA A 3 7.39 3.53 10.11
CA ALA A 3 8.27 3.82 8.98
C ALA A 3 9.53 4.53 9.49
N GLY A 4 10.70 4.06 9.08
CA GLY A 4 11.96 4.62 9.57
C GLY A 4 13.18 4.10 8.78
N PRO A 5 14.33 4.77 8.94
CA PRO A 5 15.59 4.28 8.39
C PRO A 5 16.05 3.03 9.17
N VAL A 6 16.56 2.05 8.45
CA VAL A 6 17.20 0.87 9.00
C VAL A 6 18.58 0.71 8.36
N SER A 7 19.58 0.43 9.19
CA SER A 7 20.95 0.19 8.75
C SER A 7 21.20 -1.31 8.64
N THR A 8 21.49 -1.80 7.44
CA THR A 8 21.91 -3.19 7.20
C THR A 8 23.33 -3.25 6.66
N ALA A 9 23.85 -4.45 6.43
CA ALA A 9 25.16 -4.65 5.81
C ALA A 9 25.29 -3.98 4.42
N ASP A 10 24.16 -3.82 3.72
CA ASP A 10 24.09 -3.19 2.39
C ASP A 10 23.92 -1.66 2.44
N GLY A 11 23.88 -1.06 3.64
CA GLY A 11 23.74 0.37 3.86
C GLY A 11 22.41 0.75 4.55
N GLU A 12 22.15 2.06 4.61
CA GLU A 12 20.92 2.61 5.18
C GLU A 12 19.80 2.64 4.12
N HIS A 13 18.64 2.12 4.48
CA HIS A 13 17.44 2.19 3.64
C HIS A 13 16.19 2.46 4.47
N TRP A 14 15.18 3.07 3.86
CA TRP A 14 13.88 3.23 4.50
C TRP A 14 13.10 1.93 4.47
N ARG A 15 12.47 1.60 5.58
CA ARG A 15 11.52 0.49 5.70
C ARG A 15 10.23 0.98 6.31
N ALA A 16 9.13 0.31 5.94
CA ALA A 16 7.83 0.51 6.55
C ALA A 16 7.21 -0.84 6.86
N GLY A 17 6.53 -0.91 8.01
CA GLY A 17 5.85 -2.12 8.50
C GLY A 17 4.50 -1.75 9.09
N ALA A 18 3.52 -2.62 8.88
CA ALA A 18 2.19 -2.48 9.47
C ALA A 18 1.61 -3.86 9.75
N ALA A 19 0.78 -3.94 10.78
CA ALA A 19 -0.04 -5.09 11.08
C ALA A 19 -1.50 -4.62 11.16
N MET A 20 -2.43 -5.55 10.90
CA MET A 20 -3.86 -5.34 11.07
C MET A 20 -4.45 -6.63 11.63
N ILE A 21 -5.33 -6.50 12.60
CA ILE A 21 -6.10 -7.62 13.15
C ILE A 21 -7.59 -7.39 12.89
N GLN A 22 -8.31 -8.45 12.54
CA GLN A 22 -9.73 -8.39 12.24
C GLN A 22 -10.45 -9.58 12.89
N HIS A 23 -11.55 -9.28 13.58
CA HIS A 23 -12.48 -10.29 14.05
C HIS A 23 -13.45 -10.67 12.93
N LEU A 24 -13.57 -11.97 12.64
CA LEU A 24 -14.52 -12.50 11.66
C LEU A 24 -15.77 -13.02 12.38
N PRO A 25 -16.96 -12.90 11.78
CA PRO A 25 -18.18 -13.44 12.37
C PRO A 25 -18.09 -14.96 12.55
N GLY A 26 -18.44 -15.44 13.76
CA GLY A 26 -18.58 -16.87 14.08
C GLY A 26 -19.99 -17.41 13.83
N HIS A 27 -20.23 -18.68 14.18
CA HIS A 27 -21.54 -19.34 14.13
C HIS A 27 -22.45 -18.95 15.32
N ASP A 28 -23.77 -19.13 15.16
CA ASP A 28 -24.86 -18.52 15.97
C ASP A 28 -25.04 -19.06 17.41
N ASP A 29 -24.05 -19.71 18.01
CA ASP A 29 -24.17 -20.30 19.35
C ASP A 29 -23.76 -19.30 20.45
N GLU A 30 -24.65 -19.07 21.43
CA GLU A 30 -24.47 -18.06 22.50
C GLU A 30 -23.24 -18.28 23.41
N GLU A 31 -22.94 -19.53 23.74
CA GLU A 31 -21.78 -19.89 24.56
C GLU A 31 -20.47 -19.66 23.79
N GLN A 32 -20.47 -20.00 22.49
CA GLN A 32 -19.34 -19.71 21.59
C GLN A 32 -19.14 -18.20 21.43
N ARG A 33 -20.21 -17.38 21.43
CA ARG A 33 -20.09 -15.91 21.37
C ARG A 33 -19.34 -15.32 22.57
N ARG A 34 -19.52 -15.86 23.77
CA ARG A 34 -18.81 -15.36 24.97
C ARG A 34 -17.33 -15.72 24.95
N ASP A 35 -17.01 -16.98 24.67
CA ASP A 35 -15.63 -17.47 24.56
C ASP A 35 -14.86 -16.73 23.45
N THR A 36 -15.52 -16.49 22.31
CA THR A 36 -14.96 -15.71 21.20
C THR A 36 -14.63 -14.27 21.60
N ARG A 37 -15.42 -13.64 22.50
CA ARG A 37 -15.15 -12.28 22.96
C ARG A 37 -13.89 -12.20 23.82
N ASP A 38 -13.74 -13.12 24.77
CA ASP A 38 -12.56 -13.15 25.66
C ASP A 38 -11.28 -13.47 24.86
N GLN A 39 -11.38 -14.36 23.87
CA GLN A 39 -10.31 -14.65 22.91
C GLN A 39 -9.95 -13.44 22.05
N TRP A 40 -10.95 -12.69 21.59
CA TRP A 40 -10.73 -11.45 20.84
C TRP A 40 -10.03 -10.38 21.68
N ASP A 41 -10.51 -10.14 22.90
CA ASP A 41 -9.91 -9.14 23.81
C ASP A 41 -8.44 -9.52 24.12
N THR A 42 -8.15 -10.81 24.30
CA THR A 42 -6.77 -11.31 24.43
C THR A 42 -5.94 -11.09 23.16
N ALA A 43 -6.50 -11.39 21.99
CA ALA A 43 -5.81 -11.21 20.72
C ALA A 43 -5.46 -9.74 20.46
N VAL A 44 -6.38 -8.81 20.77
CA VAL A 44 -6.13 -7.37 20.70
C VAL A 44 -5.05 -6.94 21.70
N ALA A 45 -5.14 -7.39 22.96
CA ALA A 45 -4.14 -7.05 23.97
C ALA A 45 -2.72 -7.49 23.57
N LEU A 46 -2.58 -8.67 22.96
CA LEU A 46 -1.30 -9.15 22.40
C LEU A 46 -0.90 -8.31 21.19
N PHE A 47 -1.80 -8.05 20.26
CA PHE A 47 -1.54 -7.23 19.08
C PHE A 47 -1.03 -5.82 19.44
N ASP A 48 -1.57 -5.22 20.49
CA ASP A 48 -1.18 -3.88 20.96
C ASP A 48 0.24 -3.84 21.56
N THR A 49 0.86 -4.99 21.82
CA THR A 49 2.27 -5.07 22.27
C THR A 49 3.28 -4.94 21.14
N ILE A 50 2.85 -4.98 19.87
CA ILE A 50 3.74 -4.84 18.71
C ILE A 50 4.42 -3.48 18.76
N ALA A 51 5.74 -3.48 18.86
CA ALA A 51 6.54 -2.26 18.85
C ALA A 51 7.00 -1.85 17.44
N ASP A 52 7.27 -0.56 17.26
CA ASP A 52 7.70 0.01 15.96
C ASP A 52 9.04 -0.58 15.48
N ASP A 53 9.96 -0.87 16.40
CA ASP A 53 11.24 -1.52 16.11
C ASP A 53 11.03 -2.96 15.63
N GLU A 54 10.08 -3.70 16.20
CA GLU A 54 9.72 -5.03 15.70
C GLU A 54 9.11 -5.02 14.30
N LEU A 55 8.31 -4.00 13.96
CA LEU A 55 7.75 -3.83 12.61
C LEU A 55 8.81 -3.46 11.57
N LEU A 56 9.90 -2.82 12.00
CA LEU A 56 10.97 -2.35 11.13
C LEU A 56 12.19 -3.28 11.12
N ASP A 57 12.32 -4.23 12.04
CA ASP A 57 13.48 -5.11 12.13
C ASP A 57 13.59 -6.05 10.91
N PRO A 58 14.68 -6.01 10.12
CA PRO A 58 14.90 -6.95 9.02
C PRO A 58 15.14 -8.41 9.46
N GLY A 59 15.54 -8.63 10.71
CA GLY A 59 15.70 -9.95 11.32
C GLY A 59 14.39 -10.59 11.81
N ILE A 60 13.31 -9.81 11.88
CA ILE A 60 11.98 -10.31 12.26
C ILE A 60 11.13 -10.45 11.00
N SER A 61 10.85 -11.71 10.63
CA SER A 61 9.90 -12.00 9.57
C SER A 61 8.45 -11.86 10.08
N PRO A 62 7.46 -11.57 9.22
CA PRO A 62 6.06 -11.51 9.63
C PRO A 62 5.58 -12.77 10.35
N GLU A 63 6.02 -13.95 9.89
CA GLU A 63 5.68 -15.24 10.49
C GLU A 63 6.25 -15.37 11.90
N ARG A 64 7.50 -14.90 12.11
CA ARG A 64 8.14 -14.88 13.43
C ARG A 64 7.44 -13.92 14.38
N LEU A 65 7.03 -12.73 13.90
CA LEU A 65 6.27 -11.77 14.70
C LEU A 65 4.93 -12.38 15.15
N LEU A 66 4.16 -12.97 14.22
CA LEU A 66 2.89 -13.61 14.54
C LEU A 66 3.05 -14.80 15.49
N TYR A 67 4.12 -15.59 15.33
CA TYR A 67 4.43 -16.67 16.27
C TYR A 67 4.73 -16.13 17.67
N ARG A 68 5.56 -15.09 17.80
CA ARG A 68 5.84 -14.47 19.11
C ARG A 68 4.56 -14.03 19.82
N LEU A 69 3.65 -13.41 19.09
CA LEU A 69 2.38 -12.91 19.62
C LEU A 69 1.43 -14.03 20.05
N TYR A 70 1.25 -15.07 19.23
CA TYR A 70 0.13 -16.02 19.37
C TYR A 70 0.54 -17.49 19.54
N HIS A 71 1.79 -17.78 19.92
CA HIS A 71 2.28 -19.16 20.05
C HIS A 71 1.50 -20.00 21.07
N GLU A 72 0.95 -19.40 22.12
CA GLU A 72 0.19 -20.12 23.16
C GLU A 72 -1.20 -20.57 22.67
N GLN A 73 -1.87 -19.76 21.86
CA GLN A 73 -3.21 -20.03 21.33
C GLN A 73 -3.16 -20.80 19.99
N GLY A 74 -1.99 -20.81 19.34
CA GLY A 74 -1.76 -21.41 18.04
C GLY A 74 -1.97 -20.41 16.91
N VAL A 75 -1.05 -20.40 15.95
CA VAL A 75 -1.09 -19.53 14.77
C VAL A 75 -0.99 -20.35 13.49
N ARG A 76 -1.83 -20.03 12.51
CA ARG A 76 -1.70 -20.55 11.15
C ARG A 76 -1.25 -19.45 10.22
N VAL A 77 -0.11 -19.66 9.57
CA VAL A 77 0.46 -18.74 8.59
C VAL A 77 0.07 -19.21 7.18
N PHE A 78 -0.25 -18.26 6.30
CA PHE A 78 -0.54 -18.49 4.89
C PHE A 78 0.62 -18.02 4.01
N ASP A 79 0.61 -18.43 2.75
CA ASP A 79 1.62 -18.00 1.78
C ASP A 79 1.60 -16.47 1.62
N PRO A 80 2.78 -15.82 1.66
CA PRO A 80 2.86 -14.37 1.54
C PRO A 80 2.51 -13.91 0.12
N VAL A 81 1.79 -12.80 0.02
CA VAL A 81 1.53 -12.11 -1.25
C VAL A 81 2.54 -10.98 -1.40
N PRO A 82 3.37 -10.97 -2.48
CA PRO A 82 4.37 -9.93 -2.65
C PRO A 82 3.71 -8.58 -2.94
N VAL A 83 3.97 -7.61 -2.07
CA VAL A 83 3.55 -6.22 -2.26
C VAL A 83 4.62 -5.48 -3.06
N ARG A 84 4.20 -4.80 -4.13
CA ARG A 84 5.08 -4.01 -4.98
C ARG A 84 4.41 -2.69 -5.31
N TRP A 85 5.21 -1.63 -5.36
CA TRP A 85 4.74 -0.36 -5.89
C TRP A 85 4.41 -0.51 -7.38
N ARG A 86 3.20 -0.11 -7.77
CA ARG A 86 2.76 -0.09 -9.17
C ARG A 86 1.71 0.98 -9.38
N CYS A 87 1.92 1.86 -10.36
CA CYS A 87 0.89 2.77 -10.84
C CYS A 87 0.38 2.32 -12.21
N SER A 88 -0.92 2.50 -12.45
CA SER A 88 -1.58 2.16 -13.73
C SER A 88 -1.52 3.27 -14.77
N CYS A 89 -0.97 4.45 -14.44
CA CYS A 89 -0.88 5.54 -15.41
C CYS A 89 0.03 5.16 -16.58
N ALA A 90 -0.43 5.48 -17.79
CA ALA A 90 0.29 5.21 -19.02
C ALA A 90 0.23 6.43 -19.94
N ARG A 91 1.32 6.67 -20.67
CA ARG A 91 1.39 7.82 -21.61
C ARG A 91 0.25 7.75 -22.63
N ASP A 92 -0.02 6.58 -23.18
CA ASP A 92 -1.04 6.39 -24.21
C ASP A 92 -2.45 6.66 -23.68
N THR A 93 -2.77 6.19 -22.47
CA THR A 93 -4.05 6.52 -21.82
C THR A 93 -4.21 8.02 -21.59
N LEU A 94 -3.15 8.71 -21.14
CA LEU A 94 -3.19 10.16 -21.00
C LEU A 94 -3.32 10.85 -22.37
N LYS A 95 -2.66 10.34 -23.41
CA LYS A 95 -2.77 10.86 -24.77
C LYS A 95 -4.21 10.73 -25.31
N GLU A 96 -4.87 9.60 -25.09
CA GLU A 96 -6.27 9.42 -25.46
C GLU A 96 -7.20 10.40 -24.75
N VAL A 97 -6.95 10.69 -23.46
CA VAL A 97 -7.72 11.68 -22.70
C VAL A 97 -7.48 13.09 -23.27
N LEU A 98 -6.22 13.47 -23.47
CA LEU A 98 -5.86 14.78 -24.04
C LEU A 98 -6.39 14.95 -25.48
N GLY A 99 -6.46 13.87 -26.25
CA GLY A 99 -6.99 13.88 -27.61
C GLY A 99 -8.50 14.12 -27.72
N ARG A 100 -9.25 14.06 -26.60
CA ARG A 100 -10.69 14.38 -26.58
C ARG A 100 -10.98 15.87 -26.53
N PHE A 101 -9.99 16.68 -26.20
CA PHE A 101 -10.09 18.13 -26.23
C PHE A 101 -9.85 18.63 -27.66
N SER A 102 -10.48 19.76 -28.00
CA SER A 102 -10.28 20.44 -29.28
C SER A 102 -8.85 20.96 -29.44
N GLY A 103 -8.43 21.31 -30.66
CA GLY A 103 -7.13 21.95 -30.90
C GLY A 103 -6.93 23.23 -30.07
N GLU A 104 -7.96 24.06 -29.97
CA GLU A 104 -7.94 25.31 -29.20
C GLU A 104 -7.76 25.06 -27.69
N GLU A 105 -8.51 24.12 -27.12
CA GLU A 105 -8.38 23.75 -25.70
C GLU A 105 -6.99 23.18 -25.40
N ARG A 106 -6.46 22.33 -26.28
CA ARG A 106 -5.10 21.77 -26.13
C ARG A 106 -4.03 22.85 -26.23
N ALA A 107 -4.21 23.84 -27.12
CA ALA A 107 -3.32 24.98 -27.22
C ALA A 107 -3.38 25.86 -25.96
N ALA A 108 -4.57 26.06 -25.37
CA ALA A 108 -4.75 26.78 -24.12
C ALA A 108 -4.15 26.05 -22.90
N MET A 109 -4.06 24.71 -22.96
CA MET A 109 -3.38 23.89 -21.95
C MET A 109 -1.85 23.90 -22.07
N ALA A 110 -1.30 24.37 -23.19
CA ALA A 110 0.12 24.35 -23.42
C ALA A 110 0.81 25.52 -22.71
N GLU A 111 1.84 25.20 -21.92
CA GLU A 111 2.77 26.15 -21.32
C GLU A 111 4.13 25.96 -22.00
N ASP A 112 4.75 27.04 -22.48
CA ASP A 112 6.00 26.99 -23.27
C ASP A 112 5.95 26.02 -24.47
N GLY A 113 4.77 25.93 -25.12
CA GLY A 113 4.53 25.08 -26.28
C GLY A 113 4.40 23.58 -25.96
N ARG A 114 4.24 23.21 -24.69
CA ARG A 114 4.08 21.80 -24.26
C ARG A 114 2.92 21.63 -23.30
N ILE A 115 2.23 20.50 -23.43
CA ILE A 115 1.20 20.10 -22.47
C ILE A 115 1.85 19.18 -21.44
N SER A 116 1.78 19.56 -20.16
CA SER A 116 2.31 18.74 -19.07
C SER A 116 1.17 18.14 -18.25
N ALA A 117 1.29 16.86 -17.91
CA ALA A 117 0.31 16.15 -17.10
C ALA A 117 1.02 15.35 -16.01
N THR A 118 0.69 15.64 -14.76
CA THR A 118 1.26 14.96 -13.59
C THR A 118 0.26 13.96 -13.04
N CYS A 119 0.65 12.68 -12.95
CA CYS A 119 -0.18 11.67 -12.32
C CYS A 119 -0.29 11.95 -10.81
N GLN A 120 -1.51 12.17 -10.31
CA GLN A 120 -1.77 12.45 -8.89
C GLN A 120 -1.54 11.25 -7.95
N PHE A 121 -1.26 10.06 -8.49
CA PHE A 121 -0.98 8.85 -7.70
C PHE A 121 0.51 8.55 -7.56
N CYS A 122 1.27 8.66 -8.66
CA CYS A 122 2.70 8.34 -8.66
C CYS A 122 3.62 9.54 -8.85
N ALA A 123 3.06 10.75 -8.98
CA ALA A 123 3.78 11.99 -9.29
C ALA A 123 4.61 11.96 -10.59
N ARG A 124 4.45 10.94 -11.43
CA ARG A 124 5.12 10.89 -12.74
C ARG A 124 4.57 12.00 -13.63
N GLN A 125 5.48 12.78 -14.19
CA GLN A 125 5.18 13.81 -15.16
C GLN A 125 5.26 13.24 -16.58
N TYR A 126 4.23 13.51 -17.36
CA TYR A 126 4.15 13.22 -18.79
C TYR A 126 4.14 14.55 -19.55
N VAL A 127 4.89 14.62 -20.64
CA VAL A 127 5.00 15.82 -21.47
C VAL A 127 4.61 15.46 -22.90
N PHE A 128 3.70 16.22 -23.49
CA PHE A 128 3.19 16.00 -24.83
C PHE A 128 3.46 17.24 -25.69
N ASP A 129 3.89 17.01 -26.92
CA ASP A 129 3.93 18.03 -27.97
C ASP A 129 2.53 18.14 -28.59
N PRO A 130 1.94 19.34 -28.71
CA PRO A 130 0.65 19.53 -29.38
C PRO A 130 0.57 18.91 -30.78
N ALA A 131 1.69 18.84 -31.53
CA ALA A 131 1.75 18.19 -32.83
C ALA A 131 1.48 16.66 -32.76
N GLU A 132 1.61 16.03 -31.59
CA GLU A 132 1.32 14.61 -31.40
C GLU A 132 -0.16 14.25 -31.59
N PHE A 133 -1.07 15.23 -31.61
CA PHE A 133 -2.52 15.03 -31.64
C PHE A 133 -3.20 15.41 -32.96
N GLY A 134 -2.44 15.91 -33.95
CA GLY A 134 -2.95 16.32 -35.26
C GLY A 134 -3.79 17.60 -35.26
N ASP A 135 -3.87 18.24 -36.43
CA ASP A 135 -4.66 19.45 -36.64
C ASP A 135 -6.15 19.07 -36.80
N ALA A 136 -6.90 19.19 -35.71
CA ALA A 136 -8.37 19.13 -35.71
C ALA A 136 -8.94 20.27 -34.88
#